data_AF-A0A346AFS2-F1
#
_entry.id   AF-A0A346AFS2-F1
#
_cell.length_a   1.000
_cell.length_b   1.000
_cell.length_c   1.000
_cell.angle_alpha   90.00
_cell.angle_beta   90.00
_cell.angle_gamma   90.00
#
_symmetry.space_group_name_H-M   'P 1'
#
loop_
_entity.id
_entity.type
_entity.pdbx_description
1 polymer ?
#
loop_
_entity_poly.entity_id
_entity_poly.type
_entity_poly.pdbx_seq_one_letter_code
_entity_poly.pdbx_strand_id
1 'polypeptide(L)'
;MAAEVDGRRLASKPYFRGVIFKTWLALPLCRSANREEANNQREGQKLFHSAVVLAGSTEEALTGLGALADGGTAPGLVTGTGVPGKVVWVFPGQGSQRVGMGGELYERFPVFAEAFDEVCGLLDSFLGGWVGHSVRDVVLGRVRCGGELLSQTVFTQAGLFAVESALVRLLWSWGVRPDVVLGHSVGEVSAAFAAGVLSLADAARVVAARGRLMQALAPGGAMVAVGAGEGEVVGLLGGGGGGGGGEWAVVGGVVGG
;
A
#
# COMPACT_ATOMS: atom_id res chain seq x y z
N MET A 1 -2.41 -19.44 60.38
CA MET A 1 -3.36 -18.34 60.13
C MET A 1 -3.46 -18.17 58.63
N ALA A 2 -4.63 -18.49 58.10
CA ALA A 2 -5.02 -18.19 56.73
C ALA A 2 -5.27 -16.68 56.57
N ALA A 3 -5.08 -16.17 55.36
CA ALA A 3 -5.89 -15.09 54.82
C ALA A 3 -5.88 -15.17 53.28
N GLU A 4 -7.09 -15.22 52.73
CA GLU A 4 -7.50 -15.32 51.34
C GLU A 4 -7.42 -13.97 50.58
N VAL A 5 -7.18 -14.10 49.26
CA VAL A 5 -7.90 -13.52 48.10
C VAL A 5 -8.20 -12.00 48.01
N ASP A 6 -7.71 -11.36 46.95
CA ASP A 6 -8.51 -10.65 45.92
C ASP A 6 -7.60 -10.48 44.66
N GLY A 7 -7.87 -10.96 43.44
CA GLY A 7 -9.12 -11.44 42.87
C GLY A 7 -9.66 -10.54 41.75
N ARG A 8 -8.88 -9.64 41.10
CA ARG A 8 -9.40 -8.83 39.96
C ARG A 8 -8.45 -8.64 38.78
N ARG A 9 -8.80 -9.36 37.70
CA ARG A 9 -8.80 -8.97 36.27
C ARG A 9 -7.63 -8.10 35.78
N LEU A 10 -6.60 -8.76 35.25
CA LEU A 10 -5.88 -8.24 34.09
C LEU A 10 -6.53 -8.82 32.84
N ALA A 11 -7.31 -7.99 32.15
CA ALA A 11 -7.85 -8.31 30.84
C ALA A 11 -6.67 -8.54 29.87
N SER A 12 -6.44 -9.80 29.51
CA SER A 12 -5.52 -10.19 28.46
C SER A 12 -6.05 -9.66 27.13
N LYS A 13 -5.41 -8.62 26.59
CA LYS A 13 -5.61 -8.18 25.20
C LYS A 13 -5.14 -9.32 24.27
N PRO A 14 -5.93 -9.74 23.27
CA PRO A 14 -5.51 -10.81 22.37
C PRO A 14 -4.47 -10.25 21.39
N TYR A 15 -3.20 -10.53 21.64
CA TYR A 15 -2.18 -10.43 20.61
C TYR A 15 -2.44 -11.51 19.56
N PHE A 16 -2.60 -11.07 18.31
CA PHE A 16 -2.76 -11.91 17.13
C PHE A 16 -1.60 -12.94 17.08
N ARG A 17 -1.93 -14.22 17.26
CA ARG A 17 -1.02 -15.35 17.07
C ARG A 17 -1.38 -16.05 15.77
N GLY A 18 -0.49 -15.95 14.78
CA GLY A 18 -0.35 -16.95 13.71
C GLY A 18 -0.92 -16.52 12.35
N VAL A 19 -0.04 -16.07 11.46
CA VAL A 19 -0.15 -16.41 10.04
C VAL A 19 0.69 -17.67 9.86
N ILE A 20 0.06 -18.82 9.67
CA ILE A 20 0.76 -20.07 9.38
C ILE A 20 1.02 -20.11 7.88
N PHE A 21 2.25 -19.76 7.46
CA PHE A 21 2.76 -20.19 6.15
C PHE A 21 3.15 -21.67 6.27
N LYS A 22 2.32 -22.56 5.74
CA LYS A 22 2.69 -23.97 5.57
C LYS A 22 2.99 -24.23 4.09
N THR A 23 4.24 -24.04 3.69
CA THR A 23 4.75 -24.56 2.41
C THR A 23 4.95 -26.06 2.59
N TRP A 24 4.20 -26.92 1.88
CA TRP A 24 4.45 -28.36 1.85
C TRP A 24 4.46 -28.96 0.43
N LEU A 25 5.55 -29.68 0.19
CA LEU A 25 5.87 -30.73 -0.78
C LEU A 25 5.03 -30.86 -2.07
N ALA A 26 5.73 -30.69 -3.19
CA ALA A 26 5.42 -31.36 -4.44
C ALA A 26 5.54 -32.88 -4.25
N LEU A 27 4.42 -33.58 -4.13
CA LEU A 27 4.36 -35.04 -4.27
C LEU A 27 3.97 -35.39 -5.71
N PRO A 28 4.81 -36.13 -6.46
CA PRO A 28 4.43 -36.62 -7.78
C PRO A 28 3.50 -37.82 -7.61
N LEU A 29 2.20 -37.61 -7.82
CA LEU A 29 1.29 -38.72 -8.03
C LEU A 29 1.48 -39.22 -9.47
N CYS A 30 2.29 -40.26 -9.63
CA CYS A 30 2.37 -41.05 -10.84
C CYS A 30 1.75 -42.43 -10.57
N ARG A 31 0.68 -42.77 -11.29
CA ARG A 31 0.35 -44.15 -11.68
C ARG A 31 -0.24 -44.15 -13.10
N SER A 32 0.51 -44.81 -13.99
CA SER A 32 0.14 -45.58 -15.22
C SER A 32 -1.13 -45.16 -16.00
N ALA A 33 -1.10 -44.96 -17.32
CA ALA A 33 -0.53 -45.87 -18.32
C ALA A 33 -0.33 -45.22 -19.71
N ASN A 34 0.41 -45.97 -20.54
CA ASN A 34 0.63 -45.89 -21.99
C ASN A 34 1.79 -45.07 -22.54
N ARG A 35 2.59 -45.80 -23.34
CA ARG A 35 3.98 -45.55 -23.72
C ARG A 35 4.11 -44.91 -25.12
N GLU A 36 3.06 -44.21 -25.57
CA GLU A 36 2.97 -43.67 -26.94
C GLU A 36 2.62 -42.18 -27.03
N GLU A 37 2.24 -41.50 -25.94
CA GLU A 37 2.02 -40.04 -25.92
C GLU A 37 3.29 -39.23 -25.62
N ALA A 38 4.45 -39.87 -25.75
CA ALA A 38 5.77 -39.27 -25.56
C ALA A 38 6.19 -38.30 -26.69
N ASN A 39 5.27 -37.82 -27.53
CA ASN A 39 5.63 -37.10 -28.76
C ASN A 39 4.77 -35.87 -29.09
N ASN A 40 4.29 -35.13 -28.08
CA ASN A 40 3.88 -33.74 -28.30
C ASN A 40 4.22 -32.87 -27.08
N GLN A 41 5.43 -32.29 -27.13
CA GLN A 41 5.90 -31.21 -26.28
C GLN A 41 4.97 -29.99 -26.40
N ARG A 42 3.94 -29.92 -25.56
CA ARG A 42 3.41 -28.65 -25.06
C ARG A 42 3.89 -28.56 -23.62
N GLU A 43 4.79 -27.63 -23.35
CA GLU A 43 5.24 -27.33 -21.98
C GLU A 43 4.03 -26.90 -21.14
N GLY A 44 3.38 -27.85 -20.49
CA GLY A 44 2.36 -27.58 -19.49
C GLY A 44 3.04 -26.94 -18.30
N GLN A 45 2.91 -25.62 -18.15
CA GLN A 45 3.36 -24.93 -16.95
C GLN A 45 2.72 -25.59 -15.73
N LYS A 46 3.56 -26.03 -14.78
CA LYS A 46 3.12 -26.65 -13.54
C LYS A 46 2.40 -25.59 -12.71
N LEU A 47 1.07 -25.67 -12.62
CA LEU A 47 0.29 -24.75 -11.81
C LEU A 47 0.49 -25.09 -10.33
N PHE A 48 0.73 -24.06 -9.51
CA PHE A 48 0.77 -24.19 -8.07
C PHE A 48 -0.61 -23.89 -7.51
N HIS A 49 -1.09 -24.76 -6.63
CA HIS A 49 -2.29 -24.53 -5.85
C HIS A 49 -1.89 -24.00 -4.48
N SER A 50 -2.45 -22.87 -4.08
CA SER A 50 -2.22 -22.25 -2.78
C SER A 50 -3.55 -21.96 -2.09
N ALA A 51 -3.58 -22.09 -0.77
CA ALA A 51 -4.71 -21.68 0.05
C ALA A 51 -4.24 -20.92 1.28
N VAL A 52 -4.97 -19.87 1.65
CA VAL A 52 -4.75 -19.07 2.86
C VAL A 52 -6.07 -18.94 3.61
N VAL A 53 -6.06 -19.17 4.92
CA VAL A 53 -7.22 -18.95 5.80
C VAL A 53 -6.90 -17.77 6.72
N LEU A 54 -7.65 -16.68 6.56
CA LEU A 54 -7.61 -15.52 7.45
C LEU A 54 -8.62 -15.76 8.59
N ALA A 55 -8.12 -15.91 9.82
CA ALA A 55 -8.96 -16.19 10.98
C ALA A 55 -8.50 -15.38 12.20
N GLY A 56 -9.47 -14.83 12.93
CA GLY A 56 -9.29 -14.19 14.23
C GLY A 56 -9.46 -15.15 15.41
N SER A 57 -9.95 -16.36 15.16
CA SER A 57 -10.16 -17.40 16.17
C SER A 57 -9.87 -18.81 15.63
N THR A 58 -9.71 -19.78 16.53
CA THR A 58 -9.53 -21.19 16.17
C THR A 58 -10.75 -21.75 15.44
N GLU A 59 -11.96 -21.34 15.83
CA GLU A 59 -13.22 -21.80 15.22
C GLU A 59 -13.35 -21.32 13.77
N GLU A 60 -12.98 -20.06 13.51
CA GLU A 60 -12.90 -19.51 12.15
C GLU A 60 -11.85 -20.26 11.32
N ALA A 61 -10.69 -20.57 11.90
CA ALA A 61 -9.64 -21.32 11.21
C ALA A 61 -10.09 -22.74 10.83
N LEU A 62 -10.76 -23.45 11.75
CA LEU A 62 -11.29 -24.79 11.50
C LEU A 62 -12.40 -24.77 10.45
N THR A 63 -13.27 -23.78 10.49
CA THR A 63 -14.32 -23.59 9.46
C THR A 63 -13.70 -23.41 8.08
N GLY A 64 -12.68 -22.54 7.95
CA GLY A 64 -11.99 -22.31 6.69
C GLY A 64 -11.22 -23.54 6.17
N LEU A 65 -10.56 -24.28 7.06
CA LEU A 65 -9.84 -25.50 6.69
C LEU A 65 -10.78 -26.64 6.30
N GLY A 66 -11.93 -26.77 6.97
CA GLY A 66 -12.97 -27.73 6.60
C GLY A 66 -13.51 -27.44 5.20
N ALA A 67 -13.88 -26.18 4.93
CA ALA A 67 -14.33 -25.77 3.60
C ALA A 67 -13.28 -26.04 2.51
N LEU A 68 -11.99 -25.81 2.79
CA LEU A 68 -10.92 -26.14 1.86
C LEU A 68 -10.84 -27.66 1.58
N ALA A 69 -10.96 -28.50 2.61
CA ALA A 69 -10.91 -29.95 2.47
C ALA A 69 -12.08 -30.49 1.63
N ASP A 70 -13.26 -29.89 1.77
CA ASP A 70 -14.47 -30.25 1.03
C ASP A 70 -14.51 -29.63 -0.39
N GLY A 71 -13.49 -28.85 -0.77
CA GLY A 71 -13.46 -28.13 -2.05
C GLY A 71 -14.48 -26.99 -2.15
N GLY A 72 -14.99 -26.51 -1.01
CA GLY A 72 -15.96 -25.44 -0.90
C GLY A 72 -15.33 -24.05 -0.74
N THR A 73 -16.15 -23.10 -0.31
CA THR A 73 -15.75 -21.71 -0.02
C THR A 73 -16.17 -21.34 1.40
N ALA A 74 -15.41 -20.46 2.04
CA ALA A 74 -15.73 -19.94 3.36
C ALA A 74 -15.22 -18.50 3.50
N PRO A 75 -15.82 -17.67 4.39
CA PRO A 75 -15.27 -16.38 4.74
C PRO A 75 -13.80 -16.51 5.19
N GLY A 76 -12.91 -15.68 4.61
CA GLY A 76 -11.48 -15.70 4.93
C GLY A 76 -10.68 -16.83 4.25
N LEU A 77 -11.32 -17.79 3.56
CA LEU A 77 -10.62 -18.77 2.72
C LEU A 77 -10.34 -18.15 1.35
N VAL A 78 -9.06 -18.03 1.01
CA VAL A 78 -8.58 -17.61 -0.30
C VAL A 78 -7.85 -18.77 -0.94
N THR A 79 -8.30 -19.20 -2.11
CA THR A 79 -7.60 -20.20 -2.93
C THR A 79 -7.05 -19.54 -4.19
N GLY A 80 -5.92 -20.04 -4.66
CA GLY A 80 -5.23 -19.51 -5.83
C GLY A 80 -4.64 -20.65 -6.65
N THR A 81 -4.66 -20.46 -7.96
CA THR A 81 -3.93 -21.30 -8.90
C THR A 81 -3.09 -20.40 -9.79
N GLY A 82 -1.80 -20.70 -9.93
CA GLY A 82 -0.92 -19.87 -10.74
C GLY A 82 0.54 -20.30 -10.70
N VAL A 83 1.35 -19.60 -11.47
CA VAL A 83 2.81 -19.68 -11.40
C VAL A 83 3.33 -18.49 -10.59
N PRO A 84 4.44 -18.63 -9.84
CA PRO A 84 5.10 -17.49 -9.23
C PRO A 84 5.40 -16.43 -10.28
N GLY A 85 4.95 -15.21 -10.03
CA GLY A 85 5.12 -14.05 -10.92
C GLY A 85 5.94 -12.94 -10.27
N LYS A 86 6.26 -11.92 -11.06
CA LYS A 86 6.88 -10.70 -10.55
C LYS A 86 5.89 -9.87 -9.73
N VAL A 87 6.37 -9.26 -8.66
CA VAL A 87 5.60 -8.36 -7.80
C VAL A 87 5.90 -6.91 -8.19
N VAL A 88 4.84 -6.15 -8.47
CA VAL A 88 4.93 -4.70 -8.73
C VAL A 88 4.34 -3.94 -7.54
N TRP A 89 5.08 -3.00 -6.98
CA TRP A 89 4.53 -2.04 -6.02
C TRP A 89 4.16 -0.75 -6.75
N VAL A 90 2.92 -0.30 -6.59
CA VAL A 90 2.40 0.90 -7.24
C VAL A 90 2.06 1.93 -6.18
N PHE A 91 2.68 3.10 -6.28
CA PHE A 91 2.57 4.21 -5.33
C PHE A 91 1.68 5.30 -5.94
N PRO A 92 0.46 5.50 -5.42
CA PRO A 92 -0.45 6.52 -5.95
C PRO A 92 0.07 7.94 -5.69
N GLY A 93 -0.44 8.89 -6.47
CA GLY A 93 -0.19 10.30 -6.22
C GLY A 93 -1.23 10.94 -5.30
N GLN A 94 -1.21 12.27 -5.27
CA GLN A 94 -2.25 13.09 -4.63
C GLN A 94 -3.64 12.75 -5.18
N GLY A 95 -4.62 12.65 -4.29
CA GLY A 95 -6.02 12.26 -4.57
C GLY A 95 -6.46 11.02 -3.77
N SER A 96 -5.52 10.20 -3.28
CA SER A 96 -5.79 8.98 -2.50
C SER A 96 -5.83 9.21 -0.98
N GLN A 97 -5.47 10.40 -0.51
CA GLN A 97 -5.38 10.72 0.90
C GLN A 97 -6.77 10.75 1.56
N ARG A 98 -6.83 10.22 2.79
CA ARG A 98 -8.01 10.33 3.66
C ARG A 98 -7.56 10.57 5.10
N VAL A 99 -8.36 11.30 5.85
CA VAL A 99 -8.09 11.49 7.29
C VAL A 99 -8.10 10.13 7.99
N GLY A 100 -7.13 9.90 8.90
CA GLY A 100 -6.97 8.64 9.60
C GLY A 100 -6.37 7.52 8.74
N MET A 101 -5.82 7.82 7.56
CA MET A 101 -5.07 6.81 6.80
C MET A 101 -3.88 6.30 7.62
N GLY A 102 -3.68 4.98 7.62
CA GLY A 102 -2.64 4.32 8.41
C GLY A 102 -2.90 4.23 9.92
N GLY A 103 -4.01 4.78 10.45
CA GLY A 103 -4.28 4.79 11.89
C GLY A 103 -4.36 3.40 12.54
N GLU A 104 -5.15 2.49 11.97
CA GLU A 104 -5.23 1.12 12.48
C GLU A 104 -3.90 0.36 12.37
N LEU A 105 -3.10 0.66 11.34
CA LEU A 105 -1.77 0.07 11.18
C LEU A 105 -0.80 0.60 12.23
N TYR A 106 -0.86 1.90 12.53
CA TYR A 106 -0.09 2.56 13.58
C TYR A 106 -0.37 1.97 14.95
N GLU A 107 -1.63 1.65 15.25
CA GLU A 107 -2.01 1.04 16.53
C GLU A 107 -1.63 -0.45 16.62
N ARG A 108 -1.62 -1.15 15.49
CA ARG A 108 -1.49 -2.62 15.46
C ARG A 108 -0.08 -3.13 15.21
N PHE A 109 0.74 -2.41 14.43
CA PHE A 109 2.04 -2.88 13.96
C PHE A 109 3.15 -1.92 14.39
N PRO A 110 3.97 -2.30 15.41
CA PRO A 110 5.08 -1.46 15.88
C PRO A 110 6.05 -1.05 14.77
N VAL A 111 6.37 -1.95 13.84
CA VAL A 111 7.23 -1.64 12.68
C VAL A 111 6.66 -0.51 11.82
N PHE A 112 5.35 -0.48 11.61
CA PHE A 112 4.69 0.60 10.89
C PHE A 112 4.74 1.89 11.71
N ALA A 113 4.43 1.83 13.00
CA ALA A 113 4.39 3.00 13.87
C ALA A 113 5.76 3.69 13.97
N GLU A 114 6.83 2.91 14.22
CA GLU A 114 8.21 3.40 14.27
C GLU A 114 8.63 4.01 12.93
N ALA A 115 8.29 3.35 11.82
CA ALA A 115 8.57 3.85 10.49
C ALA A 115 7.86 5.18 10.20
N PHE A 116 6.57 5.23 10.51
CA PHE A 116 5.73 6.39 10.28
C PHE A 116 6.19 7.58 11.12
N ASP A 117 6.49 7.37 12.40
CA ASP A 117 7.01 8.41 13.30
C ASP A 117 8.37 8.94 12.80
N GLU A 118 9.27 8.07 12.33
CA GLU A 118 10.55 8.48 11.75
C GLU A 118 10.36 9.36 10.50
N VAL A 119 9.51 8.93 9.56
CA VAL A 119 9.28 9.69 8.32
C VAL A 119 8.62 11.04 8.63
N CYS A 120 7.62 11.06 9.52
CA CYS A 120 6.98 12.29 9.96
C CYS A 120 7.99 13.24 10.64
N GLY A 121 8.86 12.72 11.51
CA GLY A 121 9.90 13.53 12.15
C GLY A 121 10.86 14.17 11.15
N LEU A 122 11.26 13.44 10.11
CA LEU A 122 12.07 13.99 9.02
C LEU A 122 11.33 15.07 8.24
N LEU A 123 10.08 14.81 7.84
CA LEU A 123 9.25 15.78 7.11
C LEU A 123 9.04 17.06 7.94
N ASP A 124 8.68 16.93 9.22
CA ASP A 124 8.48 18.05 10.13
C ASP A 124 9.78 18.87 10.30
N SER A 125 10.95 18.22 10.34
CA SER A 125 12.25 18.92 10.39
C SER A 125 12.52 19.77 9.15
N PHE A 126 12.09 19.32 7.96
CA PHE A 126 12.26 20.06 6.70
C PHE A 126 11.15 21.09 6.46
N LEU A 127 9.99 20.91 7.08
CA LEU A 127 8.85 21.83 7.02
C LEU A 127 8.82 22.83 8.20
N GLY A 128 9.79 22.73 9.11
CA GLY A 128 9.87 23.55 10.31
C GLY A 128 9.74 25.04 10.02
N GLY A 129 8.84 25.71 10.73
CA GLY A 129 8.54 27.14 10.56
C GLY A 129 7.66 27.48 9.34
N TRP A 130 7.34 26.50 8.49
CA TRP A 130 6.45 26.69 7.34
C TRP A 130 5.03 26.16 7.59
N VAL A 131 4.90 25.10 8.39
CA VAL A 131 3.61 24.56 8.83
C VAL A 131 3.44 24.69 10.35
N GLY A 132 2.18 24.83 10.79
CA GLY A 132 1.83 24.97 12.22
C GLY A 132 1.45 23.66 12.93
N HIS A 133 1.41 22.53 12.20
CA HIS A 133 1.00 21.24 12.72
C HIS A 133 1.96 20.15 12.25
N SER A 134 2.14 19.10 13.07
CA SER A 134 2.92 17.93 12.67
C SER A 134 2.21 17.19 11.55
N VAL A 135 2.97 16.63 10.60
CA VAL A 135 2.42 15.77 9.54
C VAL A 135 1.66 14.60 10.15
N ARG A 136 2.21 14.01 11.21
CA ARG A 136 1.61 12.88 11.91
C ARG A 136 0.21 13.19 12.41
N ASP A 137 0.04 14.29 13.14
CA ASP A 137 -1.24 14.60 13.78
C ASP A 137 -2.30 14.99 12.75
N VAL A 138 -1.91 15.62 11.65
CA VAL A 138 -2.81 15.90 10.52
C VAL A 138 -3.28 14.60 9.87
N VAL A 139 -2.35 13.69 9.52
CA VAL A 139 -2.66 12.42 8.87
C VAL A 139 -3.54 11.52 9.75
N LEU A 140 -3.21 11.41 11.03
CA LEU A 140 -3.98 10.60 12.00
C LEU A 140 -5.28 11.27 12.45
N GLY A 141 -5.62 12.46 11.95
CA GLY A 141 -6.85 13.16 12.30
C GLY A 141 -6.91 13.64 13.75
N ARG A 142 -5.76 13.91 14.37
CA ARG A 142 -5.62 14.38 15.76
C ARG A 142 -5.69 15.90 15.88
N VAL A 143 -5.83 16.62 14.77
CA VAL A 143 -5.99 18.08 14.72
C VAL A 143 -7.44 18.41 14.34
N ARG A 144 -8.00 19.46 14.96
CA ARG A 144 -9.30 20.02 14.53
C ARG A 144 -9.20 20.50 13.08
N CYS A 145 -10.24 20.25 12.28
CA CYS A 145 -10.21 20.51 10.83
C CYS A 145 -9.10 19.75 10.08
N GLY A 146 -8.71 18.56 10.55
CA GLY A 146 -7.66 17.75 9.93
C GLY A 146 -7.88 17.46 8.45
N GLY A 147 -9.14 17.37 7.99
CA GLY A 147 -9.46 17.20 6.56
C GLY A 147 -9.09 18.41 5.68
N GLU A 148 -9.33 19.62 6.18
CA GLU A 148 -8.94 20.86 5.47
C GLU A 148 -7.41 20.99 5.41
N LEU A 149 -6.74 20.71 6.53
CA LEU A 149 -5.27 20.69 6.58
C LEU A 149 -4.70 19.63 5.64
N LEU A 150 -5.22 18.40 5.67
CA LEU A 150 -4.77 17.31 4.80
C LEU A 150 -5.02 17.61 3.31
N SER A 151 -5.96 18.49 2.98
CA SER A 151 -6.23 18.93 1.60
C SER A 151 -5.24 19.99 1.12
N GLN A 152 -4.44 20.59 2.01
CA GLN A 152 -3.32 21.42 1.60
C GLN A 152 -2.24 20.54 0.99
N THR A 153 -1.72 20.95 -0.17
CA THR A 153 -0.77 20.19 -0.98
C THR A 153 0.46 19.76 -0.19
N VAL A 154 0.93 20.60 0.73
CA VAL A 154 2.05 20.28 1.63
C VAL A 154 1.76 19.02 2.48
N PHE A 155 0.59 18.97 3.12
CA PHE A 155 0.22 17.88 4.03
C PHE A 155 -0.26 16.67 3.25
N THR A 156 -0.91 16.86 2.10
CA THR A 156 -1.26 15.76 1.20
C THR A 156 -0.02 14.98 0.78
N GLN A 157 0.98 15.67 0.22
CA GLN A 157 2.20 15.03 -0.28
C GLN A 157 3.03 14.40 0.84
N ALA A 158 3.25 15.16 1.92
CA ALA A 158 3.98 14.67 3.08
C ALA A 158 3.29 13.46 3.73
N GLY A 159 1.96 13.51 3.87
CA GLY A 159 1.18 12.43 4.46
C GLY A 159 1.17 11.16 3.63
N LEU A 160 0.97 11.27 2.31
CA LEU A 160 1.01 10.11 1.41
C LEU A 160 2.37 9.43 1.45
N PHE A 161 3.45 10.21 1.33
CA PHE A 161 4.81 9.69 1.41
C PHE A 161 5.10 9.01 2.76
N ALA A 162 4.64 9.57 3.88
CA ALA A 162 4.82 8.98 5.20
C ALA A 162 4.12 7.62 5.33
N VAL A 163 2.86 7.51 4.88
CA VAL A 163 2.10 6.25 4.93
C VAL A 163 2.72 5.21 4.00
N GLU A 164 3.05 5.59 2.77
CA GLU A 164 3.63 4.69 1.78
C GLU A 164 5.00 4.17 2.22
N SER A 165 5.84 5.03 2.79
CA SER A 165 7.15 4.63 3.34
C SER A 165 7.03 3.68 4.53
N ALA A 166 6.02 3.90 5.39
CA ALA A 166 5.73 3.00 6.51
C ALA A 166 5.18 1.64 6.03
N LEU A 167 4.36 1.62 4.97
CA LEU A 167 3.89 0.39 4.32
C LEU A 167 5.04 -0.40 3.70
N VAL A 168 5.97 0.29 3.02
CA VAL A 168 7.20 -0.32 2.47
C VAL A 168 7.97 -1.05 3.57
N ARG A 169 8.21 -0.39 4.71
CA ARG A 169 8.93 -1.00 5.84
C ARG A 169 8.16 -2.15 6.47
N LEU A 170 6.84 -2.04 6.58
CA LEU A 170 6.00 -3.13 7.09
C LEU A 170 6.08 -4.36 6.18
N LEU A 171 5.89 -4.19 4.87
CA LEU A 171 6.01 -5.28 3.89
C LEU A 171 7.43 -5.87 3.89
N TRP A 172 8.46 -5.04 4.04
CA TRP A 172 9.82 -5.53 4.13
C TRP A 172 10.05 -6.44 5.34
N SER A 173 9.43 -6.12 6.48
CA SER A 173 9.51 -6.92 7.71
C SER A 173 8.85 -8.30 7.55
N TRP A 174 7.91 -8.45 6.62
CA TRP A 174 7.27 -9.72 6.28
C TRP A 174 8.02 -10.48 5.17
N GLY A 175 9.17 -9.98 4.72
CA GLY A 175 9.95 -10.59 3.65
C GLY A 175 9.40 -10.34 2.24
N VAL A 176 8.37 -9.50 2.08
CA VAL A 176 7.84 -9.12 0.75
C VAL A 176 8.79 -8.10 0.12
N ARG A 177 9.18 -8.32 -1.13
CA ARG A 177 10.02 -7.40 -1.92
C ARG A 177 9.39 -7.20 -3.30
N PRO A 178 9.44 -5.99 -3.86
CA PRO A 178 9.03 -5.75 -5.24
C PRO A 178 10.14 -6.19 -6.21
N ASP A 179 9.74 -6.67 -7.38
CA ASP A 179 10.61 -6.76 -8.57
C ASP A 179 10.62 -5.45 -9.36
N VAL A 180 9.51 -4.72 -9.31
CA VAL A 180 9.31 -3.45 -10.01
C VAL A 180 8.56 -2.49 -9.09
N VAL A 181 8.92 -1.21 -9.15
CA VAL A 181 8.18 -0.13 -8.49
C VAL A 181 7.70 0.86 -9.54
N LEU A 182 6.50 1.37 -9.37
CA LEU A 182 5.91 2.43 -10.19
C LEU A 182 5.31 3.47 -9.26
N GLY A 183 5.50 4.74 -9.57
CA GLY A 183 4.91 5.83 -8.80
C GLY A 183 4.21 6.81 -9.71
N HIS A 184 3.20 7.49 -9.18
CA HIS A 184 2.51 8.55 -9.88
C HIS A 184 2.75 9.89 -9.18
N SER A 185 3.40 10.84 -9.84
CA SER A 185 3.67 12.18 -9.28
C SER A 185 4.44 12.09 -7.96
N VAL A 186 3.87 12.50 -6.82
CA VAL A 186 4.55 12.34 -5.51
C VAL A 186 4.87 10.87 -5.17
N GLY A 187 4.06 9.92 -5.67
CA GLY A 187 4.31 8.50 -5.49
C GLY A 187 5.62 8.02 -6.16
N GLU A 188 6.15 8.74 -7.15
CA GLU A 188 7.47 8.44 -7.73
C GLU A 188 8.59 8.57 -6.70
N VAL A 189 8.44 9.47 -5.73
CA VAL A 189 9.43 9.64 -4.65
C VAL A 189 9.37 8.45 -3.69
N SER A 190 8.17 7.95 -3.37
CA SER A 190 7.98 6.71 -2.59
C SER A 190 8.54 5.49 -3.33
N ALA A 191 8.33 5.41 -4.66
CA ALA A 191 8.89 4.36 -5.50
C ALA A 191 10.43 4.41 -5.50
N ALA A 192 11.02 5.59 -5.65
CA ALA A 192 12.47 5.79 -5.60
C ALA A 192 13.07 5.40 -4.23
N PHE A 193 12.37 5.69 -3.13
CA PHE A 193 12.73 5.20 -1.80
C PHE A 193 12.63 3.66 -1.71
N ALA A 194 11.53 3.07 -2.17
CA ALA A 194 11.32 1.62 -2.14
C ALA A 194 12.33 0.84 -3.01
N ALA A 195 12.83 1.45 -4.08
CA ALA A 195 13.89 0.90 -4.92
C ALA A 195 15.31 1.13 -4.35
N GLY A 196 15.45 1.88 -3.26
CA GLY A 196 16.76 2.24 -2.68
C GLY A 196 17.54 3.27 -3.49
N VAL A 197 16.92 3.94 -4.46
CA VAL A 197 17.54 5.03 -5.25
C VAL A 197 17.72 6.28 -4.38
N LEU A 198 16.76 6.56 -3.50
CA LEU A 198 16.82 7.64 -2.53
C LEU A 198 16.87 7.09 -1.11
N SER A 199 17.71 7.71 -0.26
CA SER A 199 17.63 7.51 1.18
C SER A 199 16.29 8.05 1.70
N LEU A 200 15.82 7.55 2.85
CA LEU A 200 14.58 8.04 3.46
C LEU A 200 14.64 9.56 3.72
N ALA A 201 15.78 10.05 4.22
CA ALA A 201 15.98 11.47 4.51
C ALA A 201 15.98 12.34 3.24
N ASP A 202 16.61 11.89 2.16
CA ASP A 202 16.62 12.65 0.90
C ASP A 202 15.25 12.65 0.23
N ALA A 203 14.55 11.51 0.24
CA ALA A 203 13.18 11.40 -0.24
C ALA A 203 12.24 12.34 0.56
N ALA A 204 12.32 12.33 1.90
CA ALA A 204 11.57 13.26 2.74
C ALA A 204 11.88 14.73 2.43
N ARG A 205 13.16 15.06 2.18
CA ARG A 205 13.57 16.42 1.80
C ARG A 205 12.97 16.84 0.46
N VAL A 206 12.96 15.96 -0.53
CA VAL A 206 12.33 16.20 -1.84
C VAL A 206 10.82 16.44 -1.69
N VAL A 207 10.12 15.57 -0.97
CA VAL A 207 8.68 15.71 -0.74
C VAL A 207 8.35 17.01 0.00
N ALA A 208 9.07 17.33 1.07
CA ALA A 208 8.86 18.56 1.84
C ALA A 208 9.09 19.81 0.96
N ALA A 209 10.19 19.85 0.20
CA ALA A 209 10.48 20.96 -0.70
C ALA A 209 9.42 21.10 -1.81
N ARG A 210 9.04 19.98 -2.44
CA ARG A 210 8.03 19.94 -3.50
C ARG A 210 6.67 20.41 -2.99
N GLY A 211 6.19 19.87 -1.88
CA GLY A 211 4.93 20.24 -1.27
C GLY A 211 4.87 21.73 -0.92
N ARG A 212 5.95 22.28 -0.34
CA ARG A 212 6.08 23.71 -0.03
C ARG A 212 6.05 24.59 -1.28
N LEU A 213 6.85 24.26 -2.29
CA LEU A 213 6.93 25.04 -3.53
C LEU A 213 5.61 25.04 -4.29
N MET A 214 4.97 23.86 -4.42
CA MET A 214 3.68 23.75 -5.08
C MET A 214 2.57 24.49 -4.33
N GLN A 215 2.56 24.43 -3.01
CA GLN A 215 1.56 25.13 -2.20
C GLN A 215 1.73 26.66 -2.23
N ALA A 216 2.93 27.16 -2.52
CA ALA A 216 3.23 28.59 -2.64
C ALA A 216 2.95 29.18 -4.04
N LEU A 217 2.61 28.34 -5.04
CA LEU A 217 2.25 28.83 -6.36
C LEU A 217 0.99 29.71 -6.28
N ALA A 218 0.94 30.74 -7.13
CA ALA A 218 -0.19 31.64 -7.19
C ALA A 218 -1.49 30.85 -7.50
N PRO A 219 -2.61 31.19 -6.87
CA PRO A 219 -3.90 30.62 -7.22
C PRO A 219 -4.22 30.96 -8.69
N GLY A 220 -4.72 29.98 -9.46
CA GLY A 220 -5.07 30.19 -10.88
C GLY A 220 -4.91 28.96 -11.79
N GLY A 221 -4.20 27.92 -11.35
CA GLY A 221 -4.16 26.63 -12.04
C GLY A 221 -5.36 25.75 -11.68
N ALA A 222 -5.90 25.02 -12.66
CA ALA A 222 -6.92 23.99 -12.45
C ALA A 222 -6.51 22.68 -13.13
N MET A 223 -6.84 21.55 -12.50
CA MET A 223 -6.69 20.22 -13.09
C MET A 223 -8.07 19.60 -13.23
N VAL A 224 -8.36 19.01 -14.39
CA VAL A 224 -9.63 18.33 -14.68
C VAL A 224 -9.32 16.94 -15.22
N ALA A 225 -10.07 15.95 -14.74
CA ALA A 225 -10.07 14.61 -15.32
C ALA A 225 -11.01 14.59 -16.53
N VAL A 226 -10.49 14.20 -17.69
CA VAL A 226 -11.26 14.09 -18.94
C VAL A 226 -11.37 12.62 -19.31
N GLY A 227 -12.58 12.11 -19.47
CA GLY A 227 -12.85 10.74 -19.91
C GLY A 227 -12.67 10.58 -21.42
N ALA A 228 -11.49 10.86 -21.93
CA ALA A 228 -11.14 10.76 -23.35
C ALA A 228 -9.70 10.25 -23.52
N GLY A 229 -9.40 9.66 -24.67
CA GLY A 229 -8.04 9.22 -25.00
C GLY A 229 -7.09 10.40 -25.19
N GLU A 230 -5.79 10.18 -25.00
CA GLU A 230 -4.76 11.23 -25.15
C GLU A 230 -4.88 11.94 -26.51
N GLY A 231 -4.96 11.18 -27.60
CA GLY A 231 -5.06 11.73 -28.95
C GLY A 231 -6.30 12.61 -29.19
N GLU A 232 -7.41 12.32 -28.51
CA GLU A 232 -8.64 13.11 -28.64
C GLU A 232 -8.51 14.47 -27.96
N VAL A 233 -7.92 14.51 -26.77
CA VAL A 233 -7.74 15.74 -26.00
C VAL A 233 -6.62 16.60 -26.59
N VAL A 234 -5.54 16.02 -27.14
CA VAL A 234 -4.47 16.78 -27.83
C VAL A 234 -5.07 17.64 -28.94
N GLY A 235 -6.03 17.11 -29.70
CA GLY A 235 -6.70 17.84 -30.77
C GLY A 235 -7.60 18.99 -30.30
N LEU A 236 -7.98 19.00 -29.02
CA LEU A 236 -8.86 20.02 -28.41
C LEU A 236 -8.08 21.13 -27.70
N LEU A 237 -6.80 20.91 -27.40
CA LEU A 237 -5.91 21.91 -26.82
C LEU A 237 -5.45 22.87 -27.94
N GLY A 238 -6.11 24.01 -28.09
CA GLY A 238 -5.77 25.01 -29.09
C GLY A 238 -4.32 25.50 -28.97
N GLY A 239 -3.65 25.73 -30.11
CA GLY A 239 -2.27 26.24 -30.15
C GLY A 239 -2.12 27.54 -29.36
N GLY A 240 -1.37 27.48 -28.24
CA GLY A 240 -1.30 28.54 -27.23
C GLY A 240 -0.70 29.85 -27.75
N GLY A 241 -1.55 30.79 -28.14
CA GLY A 241 -1.19 32.14 -28.58
C GLY A 241 -1.48 33.23 -27.55
N GLY A 242 -1.39 32.94 -26.24
CA GLY A 242 -1.53 33.97 -25.21
C GLY A 242 -1.56 33.44 -23.79
N GLY A 243 -0.41 33.48 -23.09
CA GLY A 243 -0.27 33.53 -21.63
C GLY A 243 -0.85 32.41 -20.73
N GLY A 244 -1.74 31.56 -21.22
CA GLY A 244 -2.41 30.49 -20.48
C GLY A 244 -2.51 29.25 -21.36
N GLY A 245 -1.40 28.53 -21.52
CA GLY A 245 -1.39 27.22 -22.17
C GLY A 245 -1.84 26.15 -21.19
N GLY A 246 -2.81 25.32 -21.58
CA GLY A 246 -3.11 24.08 -20.88
C GLY A 246 -2.05 23.03 -21.24
N GLU A 247 -1.44 22.40 -20.24
CA GLU A 247 -0.50 21.30 -20.41
C GLU A 247 -1.09 19.99 -19.86
N TRP A 248 -0.62 18.87 -20.41
CA TRP A 248 -0.90 17.54 -19.88
C TRP A 248 -0.21 17.35 -18.54
N ALA A 249 -0.98 17.00 -17.52
CA ALA A 249 -0.41 16.62 -16.22
C ALA A 249 -0.27 15.10 -16.07
N VAL A 250 -1.25 14.31 -16.54
CA VAL A 250 -1.35 12.86 -16.34
C VAL A 250 -2.19 12.21 -17.44
N VAL A 251 -1.76 11.06 -17.97
CA VAL A 251 -2.61 10.16 -18.76
C VAL A 251 -2.80 8.86 -17.97
N GLY A 252 -4.02 8.62 -17.48
CA GLY A 252 -4.40 7.41 -16.75
C GLY A 252 -5.48 6.64 -17.51
N GLY A 253 -5.27 5.35 -17.78
CA GLY A 253 -6.26 4.50 -18.44
C GLY A 253 -7.08 3.70 -17.44
N VAL A 254 -8.39 3.65 -17.62
CA VAL A 254 -9.23 2.59 -17.02
C VAL A 254 -9.17 1.41 -17.99
N VAL A 255 -8.49 0.33 -17.61
CA VAL A 255 -8.60 -0.93 -18.35
C VAL A 255 -9.94 -1.55 -17.95
N GLY A 256 -10.99 -1.23 -18.70
CA GLY A 256 -12.30 -1.87 -18.55
C GLY A 256 -12.18 -3.35 -18.93
N GLY A 257 -12.59 -4.22 -18.01
CA GLY A 257 -12.94 -5.62 -18.29
C GLY A 257 -14.41 -5.75 -18.64
#